data_AF-A0A9X8DRN9-F1
#
_entry.id   AF-A0A9X8DRN9-F1
#
_cell.length_a   1.000
_cell.length_b   1.000
_cell.length_c   1.000
_cell.angle_alpha   90.00
_cell.angle_beta   90.00
_cell.angle_gamma   90.00
#
_symmetry.space_group_name_H-M   'P 1'
#
loop_
_entity.id
_entity.type
_entity.pdbx_description
1 polymer ?
#
loop_
_entity_poly.entity_id
_entity_poly.type
_entity_poly.pdbx_seq_one_letter_code
_entity_poly.pdbx_strand_id
1 'polypeptide(L)'
;PDFLDGAQVALDLVFHTMYSRDFLAAAASDDATSTYKSETLLESIMTRACVDSIKKEFIAYHADGYTQVALTQLDIHKCSLHDVTISKDYEYLYMDVLYRTTEHLSMDKEGDDATTTDVRDSHCQLRYQTKMDNLDHLDWSIAQVFDH
;
A
#
# COMPACT_ATOMS: atom_id res chain seq x y z
N PRO A 1 12.96 -16.72 -6.90
CA PRO A 1 12.23 -15.52 -7.34
C PRO A 1 13.19 -14.34 -7.36
N ASP A 2 13.14 -13.49 -8.39
CA ASP A 2 13.93 -12.24 -8.40
C ASP A 2 13.26 -11.23 -7.44
N PHE A 3 14.02 -10.26 -6.93
CA PHE A 3 13.53 -9.21 -6.04
C PHE A 3 12.32 -8.48 -6.64
N LEU A 4 12.38 -8.15 -7.94
CA LEU A 4 11.30 -7.43 -8.63
C LEU A 4 10.01 -8.26 -8.76
N ASP A 5 10.11 -9.59 -8.89
CA ASP A 5 8.92 -10.46 -8.88
C ASP A 5 8.23 -10.38 -7.51
N GLY A 6 9.02 -10.47 -6.44
CA GLY A 6 8.52 -10.35 -5.07
C GLY A 6 7.95 -8.96 -4.78
N ALA A 7 8.59 -7.92 -5.30
CA ALA A 7 8.14 -6.54 -5.16
C ALA A 7 6.76 -6.33 -5.83
N GLN A 8 6.55 -6.91 -7.01
CA GLN A 8 5.26 -6.86 -7.71
C GLN A 8 4.16 -7.60 -6.94
N VAL A 9 4.46 -8.77 -6.37
CA VAL A 9 3.52 -9.49 -5.49
C VAL A 9 3.18 -8.67 -4.24
N ALA A 10 4.16 -7.97 -3.66
CA ALA A 10 3.93 -7.11 -2.52
C ALA A 10 3.05 -5.91 -2.88
N LEU A 11 3.26 -5.27 -4.04
CA LEU A 11 2.41 -4.18 -4.53
C LEU A 11 0.95 -4.65 -4.67
N ASP A 12 0.75 -5.78 -5.34
CA ASP A 12 -0.58 -6.35 -5.54
C ASP A 12 -1.29 -6.62 -4.20
N LEU A 13 -0.59 -7.20 -3.24
CA LEU A 13 -1.08 -7.44 -1.89
C LEU A 13 -1.46 -6.13 -1.18
N VAL A 14 -0.62 -5.10 -1.27
CA VAL A 14 -0.88 -3.79 -0.65
C VAL A 14 -2.15 -3.18 -1.19
N PHE A 15 -2.28 -3.08 -2.52
CA PHE A 15 -3.42 -2.45 -3.18
C PHE A 15 -4.73 -3.20 -2.87
N HIS A 16 -4.76 -4.53 -2.99
CA HIS A 16 -5.95 -5.30 -2.65
C HIS A 16 -6.31 -5.22 -1.16
N THR A 17 -5.32 -5.08 -0.28
CA THR A 17 -5.56 -4.98 1.16
C THR A 17 -6.06 -3.59 1.57
N MET A 18 -5.47 -2.51 1.05
CA MET A 18 -5.89 -1.14 1.36
C MET A 18 -7.29 -0.84 0.82
N TYR A 19 -7.66 -1.35 -0.35
CA TYR A 19 -9.02 -1.22 -0.90
C TYR A 19 -10.01 -2.27 -0.36
N SER A 20 -9.65 -3.01 0.68
CA SER A 20 -10.58 -3.93 1.32
C SER A 20 -11.59 -3.19 2.19
N ARG A 21 -12.81 -3.73 2.29
CA ARG A 21 -13.83 -3.21 3.22
C ARG A 21 -13.34 -3.18 4.68
N ASP A 22 -12.51 -4.15 5.05
CA ASP A 22 -11.92 -4.24 6.40
C ASP A 22 -11.00 -3.04 6.69
N PHE A 23 -10.24 -2.58 5.70
CA PHE A 23 -9.33 -1.45 5.85
C PHE A 23 -10.07 -0.11 5.93
N LEU A 24 -11.11 0.09 5.10
CA LEU A 24 -11.96 1.28 5.22
C LEU A 24 -12.68 1.32 6.57
N ALA A 25 -13.17 0.18 7.07
CA ALA A 25 -13.74 0.09 8.42
C ALA A 25 -12.71 0.39 9.51
N ALA A 26 -11.45 -0.03 9.32
CA ALA A 26 -10.36 0.32 10.22
C ALA A 26 -10.09 1.83 10.24
N ALA A 27 -10.20 2.50 9.09
CA ALA A 27 -10.04 3.95 8.96
C ALA A 27 -11.20 4.73 9.59
N ALA A 28 -12.42 4.17 9.58
CA ALA A 28 -13.62 4.76 10.16
C ALA A 28 -13.73 4.59 11.69
N SER A 29 -12.88 3.76 12.30
CA SER A 29 -13.01 3.39 13.71
C SER A 29 -12.27 4.35 14.63
N ASP A 30 -12.98 4.83 15.65
CA ASP A 30 -12.40 5.57 16.78
C ASP A 30 -11.83 4.63 17.87
N ASP A 31 -12.02 3.32 17.74
CA ASP A 31 -11.54 2.35 18.72
C ASP A 31 -10.08 1.96 18.46
N ALA A 32 -9.18 2.60 19.20
CA ALA A 32 -7.75 2.31 19.18
C ALA A 32 -7.37 0.89 19.66
N THR A 33 -8.32 0.11 20.21
CA THR A 33 -8.08 -1.26 20.67
C THR A 33 -8.53 -2.34 19.69
N SER A 34 -9.29 -1.97 18.66
CA SER A 34 -9.74 -2.88 17.62
C SER A 34 -8.57 -3.28 16.71
N THR A 35 -8.41 -4.58 16.46
CA THR A 35 -7.39 -5.12 15.55
C THR A 35 -8.05 -5.53 14.23
N TYR A 36 -7.70 -4.85 13.16
CA TYR A 36 -8.20 -5.14 11.82
C TYR A 36 -7.25 -6.07 11.06
N LYS A 37 -7.82 -7.06 10.35
CA LYS A 37 -7.02 -8.08 9.65
C LYS A 37 -6.16 -7.47 8.56
N SER A 38 -6.70 -6.46 7.87
CA SER A 38 -6.02 -5.69 6.84
C SER A 38 -4.82 -4.93 7.39
N GLU A 39 -4.96 -4.22 8.52
CA GLU A 39 -3.83 -3.54 9.18
C GLU A 39 -2.75 -4.55 9.60
N THR A 40 -3.12 -5.67 10.23
CA THR A 40 -2.16 -6.73 10.60
C THR A 40 -1.44 -7.32 9.38
N LEU A 41 -2.15 -7.52 8.27
CA LEU A 41 -1.58 -8.04 7.05
C LEU A 41 -0.58 -7.05 6.44
N LEU A 42 -0.92 -5.76 6.38
CA LEU A 42 0.00 -4.74 5.89
C LEU A 42 1.23 -4.65 6.80
N GLU A 43 1.07 -4.62 8.12
CA GLU A 43 2.18 -4.61 9.09
C GLU A 43 3.15 -5.79 8.95
N SER A 44 2.71 -6.91 8.38
CA SER A 44 3.58 -8.07 8.13
C SER A 44 4.58 -7.85 7.00
N ILE A 45 4.34 -6.87 6.12
CA ILE A 45 5.18 -6.57 4.94
C ILE A 45 5.66 -5.12 4.89
N MET A 46 5.11 -4.23 5.71
CA MET A 46 5.46 -2.81 5.73
C MET A 46 5.52 -2.26 7.15
N THR A 47 6.24 -1.16 7.33
CA THR A 47 6.35 -0.51 8.63
C THR A 47 5.00 0.07 9.09
N ARG A 48 4.75 0.09 10.40
CA ARG A 48 3.53 0.71 10.97
C ARG A 48 3.31 2.15 10.50
N ALA A 49 4.39 2.92 10.41
CA ALA A 49 4.34 4.30 9.92
C ALA A 49 3.82 4.38 8.47
N CYS A 50 4.14 3.39 7.63
CA CYS A 50 3.64 3.29 6.27
C CYS A 50 2.14 2.95 6.25
N VAL A 51 1.70 2.00 7.09
CA VAL A 51 0.27 1.68 7.26
C VAL A 51 -0.53 2.92 7.70
N ASP A 52 -0.02 3.65 8.70
CA ASP A 52 -0.66 4.87 9.20
C ASP A 52 -0.72 5.96 8.12
N SER A 53 0.25 6.01 7.21
CA SER A 53 0.23 6.96 6.08
C SER A 53 -0.88 6.64 5.09
N ILE A 54 -1.01 5.37 4.67
CA ILE A 54 -2.08 4.91 3.79
C ILE A 54 -3.44 5.15 4.45
N LYS A 55 -3.56 4.82 5.75
CA LYS A 55 -4.81 4.95 6.51
C LYS A 55 -5.36 6.39 6.49
N LYS A 56 -4.50 7.42 6.47
CA LYS A 56 -4.95 8.82 6.40
C LYS A 56 -5.78 9.12 5.16
N GLU A 57 -5.46 8.51 4.02
CA GLU A 57 -6.25 8.69 2.79
C GLU A 57 -7.63 8.05 2.93
N PHE A 58 -7.73 6.89 3.57
CA PHE A 58 -9.01 6.22 3.81
C PHE A 58 -9.85 6.90 4.89
N ILE A 59 -9.22 7.58 5.86
CA ILE A 59 -9.92 8.47 6.78
C ILE A 59 -10.58 9.62 5.99
N ALA A 60 -9.89 10.18 5.00
CA ALA A 60 -10.45 11.23 4.16
C ALA A 60 -11.61 10.71 3.28
N TYR A 61 -11.48 9.53 2.65
CA TYR A 61 -12.58 8.89 1.93
C TYR A 61 -13.80 8.68 2.83
N HIS A 62 -13.62 8.16 4.04
CA HIS A 62 -14.72 7.98 4.97
C HIS A 62 -15.36 9.33 5.35
N ALA A 63 -14.55 10.37 5.62
CA ALA A 63 -15.05 11.72 5.92
C ALA A 63 -15.84 12.35 4.76
N ASP A 64 -15.50 12.00 3.51
CA ASP A 64 -16.22 12.41 2.31
C ASP A 64 -17.52 11.61 2.07
N GLY A 65 -17.87 10.67 2.97
CA GLY A 65 -19.10 9.88 2.95
C GLY A 65 -19.01 8.58 2.17
N TYR A 66 -17.82 8.14 1.75
CA TYR A 66 -17.66 6.86 1.06
C TYR A 66 -17.85 5.70 2.05
N THR A 67 -18.76 4.79 1.72
CA THR A 67 -19.03 3.56 2.49
C THR A 67 -18.28 2.36 1.93
N GLN A 68 -17.83 2.46 0.68
CA GLN A 68 -16.98 1.47 0.03
C GLN A 68 -16.09 2.14 -1.00
N VAL A 69 -14.82 1.73 -1.03
CA VAL A 69 -13.87 1.99 -2.11
C VAL A 69 -13.18 0.66 -2.41
N ALA A 70 -13.55 0.01 -3.50
CA ALA A 70 -13.09 -1.34 -3.84
C ALA A 70 -12.29 -1.35 -5.14
N LEU A 71 -11.11 -1.97 -5.10
CA LEU A 71 -10.31 -2.25 -6.28
C LEU A 71 -10.90 -3.45 -7.01
N THR A 72 -11.36 -3.23 -8.24
CA THR A 72 -11.94 -4.27 -9.09
C THR A 72 -10.89 -4.90 -10.00
N GLN A 73 -9.88 -4.12 -10.39
CA GLN A 73 -8.75 -4.56 -11.20
C GLN A 73 -7.53 -3.66 -10.96
N LEU A 74 -6.35 -4.28 -10.92
CA LEU A 74 -5.05 -3.61 -10.91
C LEU A 74 -4.24 -4.06 -12.12
N ASP A 75 -3.95 -3.13 -13.02
CA ASP A 75 -3.05 -3.37 -14.15
C ASP A 75 -1.66 -2.83 -13.82
N ILE A 76 -0.64 -3.69 -13.81
CA ILE A 76 0.76 -3.29 -13.59
C ILE A 76 1.47 -3.29 -14.94
N HIS A 77 1.67 -2.09 -15.51
CA HIS A 77 2.25 -1.90 -16.84
C HIS A 77 3.78 -1.93 -16.83
N LYS A 78 4.38 -1.47 -15.73
CA LYS A 78 5.82 -1.38 -15.56
C LYS A 78 6.19 -1.61 -14.11
N CYS A 79 7.25 -2.38 -13.91
CA CYS A 79 7.97 -2.53 -12.65
C CYS A 79 9.46 -2.31 -12.96
N SER A 80 10.11 -1.39 -12.24
CA SER A 80 11.54 -1.11 -12.45
C SER A 80 12.22 -0.68 -11.17
N LEU A 81 13.43 -1.19 -10.93
CA LEU A 81 14.32 -0.67 -9.91
C LEU A 81 14.73 0.77 -10.28
N HIS A 82 14.41 1.71 -9.42
CA HIS A 82 14.67 3.13 -9.60
C HIS A 82 15.99 3.55 -8.96
N ASP A 83 16.18 3.20 -7.69
CA ASP A 83 17.36 3.58 -6.91
C ASP A 83 17.74 2.50 -5.88
N VAL A 84 19.01 2.50 -5.49
CA VAL A 84 19.56 1.65 -4.42
C VAL A 84 20.44 2.51 -3.54
N THR A 85 20.05 2.66 -2.28
CA THR A 85 20.77 3.54 -1.33
C THR A 85 21.05 2.83 -0.02
N ILE A 86 22.11 3.24 0.67
CA ILE A 86 22.44 2.77 2.02
C ILE A 86 22.20 3.92 2.99
N SER A 87 21.59 3.63 4.13
CA SER A 87 21.36 4.62 5.18
C SER A 87 22.69 5.22 5.67
N LYS A 88 22.66 6.46 6.17
CA LYS A 88 23.87 7.19 6.58
C LYS A 88 24.63 6.50 7.74
N ASP A 89 23.90 5.80 8.59
CA ASP A 89 24.41 5.00 9.70
C ASP A 89 24.81 3.58 9.28
N TYR A 90 24.65 3.22 8.01
CA TYR A 90 24.94 1.90 7.43
C TYR A 90 24.12 0.76 8.04
N GLU A 91 22.97 1.06 8.65
CA GLU A 91 22.08 0.05 9.23
C GLU A 91 21.14 -0.58 8.19
N TYR A 92 20.75 0.17 7.16
CA TYR A 92 19.73 -0.24 6.20
C TYR A 92 20.20 -0.12 4.75
N LEU A 93 19.83 -1.12 3.96
CA LEU A 93 19.82 -1.07 2.50
C LEU A 93 18.40 -0.74 2.04
N TYR A 94 18.27 0.29 1.22
CA TYR A 94 17.01 0.68 0.59
C TYR A 94 17.01 0.35 -0.91
N MET A 95 15.88 -0.13 -1.39
CA MET A 95 15.61 -0.31 -2.81
C MET A 95 14.30 0.38 -3.17
N ASP A 96 14.37 1.32 -4.10
CA ASP A 96 13.21 2.05 -4.59
C ASP A 96 12.71 1.39 -5.87
N VAL A 97 11.46 0.93 -5.88
CA VAL A 97 10.83 0.34 -7.06
C VAL A 97 9.74 1.27 -7.55
N LEU A 98 9.85 1.66 -8.82
CA LEU A 98 8.87 2.48 -9.49
C LEU A 98 7.93 1.61 -10.31
N TYR A 99 6.64 1.86 -10.14
CA TYR A 99 5.55 1.20 -10.83
C TYR A 99 4.79 2.18 -11.73
N ARG A 100 4.22 1.64 -12.80
CA ARG A 100 3.13 2.28 -13.53
C ARG A 100 1.91 1.38 -13.44
N THR A 101 0.86 1.88 -12.82
CA THR A 101 -0.36 1.12 -12.56
C THR A 101 -1.57 1.81 -13.18
N THR A 102 -2.58 1.02 -13.52
CA THR A 102 -3.95 1.51 -13.68
C THR A 102 -4.82 0.80 -12.66
N GLU A 103 -5.53 1.58 -11.87
CA GLU A 103 -6.46 1.11 -10.86
C GLU A 103 -7.88 1.31 -11.36
N HIS A 104 -8.67 0.25 -11.29
CA HIS A 104 -10.10 0.29 -11.57
C HIS A 104 -10.83 0.19 -10.23
N LEU A 105 -11.57 1.23 -9.89
CA LEU A 105 -12.22 1.38 -8.60
C LEU A 105 -13.73 1.37 -8.76
N SER A 106 -14.39 0.80 -7.75
CA SER A 106 -15.83 0.84 -7.55
C SER A 106 -16.11 1.49 -6.19
N MET A 107 -16.89 2.56 -6.19
CA MET A 107 -17.11 3.40 -5.02
C MET A 107 -18.59 3.55 -4.73
N ASP A 108 -18.96 3.34 -3.47
CA ASP A 108 -20.31 3.58 -2.95
C ASP A 108 -20.24 4.69 -1.90
N LYS A 109 -21.26 5.57 -1.91
CA LYS A 109 -21.34 6.75 -1.05
C LYS A 109 -22.68 6.79 -0.33
N GLU A 110 -22.70 7.27 0.92
CA GLU A 110 -23.95 7.43 1.66
C GLU A 110 -24.92 8.36 0.93
N GLY A 111 -26.15 7.89 0.74
CA GLY A 111 -27.20 8.67 0.08
C GLY A 111 -27.21 8.59 -1.45
N ASP A 112 -26.25 7.90 -2.07
CA ASP A 112 -26.24 7.64 -3.50
C ASP A 112 -26.78 6.22 -3.79
N ASP A 113 -27.75 6.12 -4.70
CA ASP A 113 -28.35 4.84 -5.11
C ASP A 113 -27.52 4.11 -6.18
N ALA A 114 -26.45 4.74 -6.69
CA ALA A 114 -25.64 4.21 -7.79
C ALA A 114 -24.16 4.12 -7.40
N THR A 115 -23.58 2.95 -7.67
CA THR A 115 -22.13 2.73 -7.59
C THR A 115 -21.41 3.54 -8.66
N THR A 116 -20.41 4.31 -8.26
CA THR A 116 -19.53 5.05 -9.18
C THR A 116 -18.31 4.20 -9.52
N THR A 117 -17.98 4.12 -10.81
CA THR A 117 -16.72 3.49 -11.26
C THR A 117 -15.72 4.56 -11.65
N ASP A 118 -14.45 4.34 -11.32
CA ASP A 118 -13.36 5.25 -11.66
C ASP A 118 -12.13 4.46 -12.14
N VAL A 119 -11.36 5.04 -13.05
CA VAL A 119 -10.15 4.45 -13.61
C VAL A 119 -9.04 5.47 -13.50
N ARG A 120 -7.98 5.12 -12.78
CA ARG A 120 -6.88 6.03 -12.45
C ARG A 120 -5.55 5.43 -12.86
N ASP A 121 -4.78 6.19 -13.62
CA ASP A 121 -3.38 5.87 -13.87
C ASP A 121 -2.53 6.47 -12.75
N SER A 122 -1.66 5.67 -12.14
CA SER A 122 -0.78 6.08 -11.04
C SER A 122 0.69 5.79 -11.36
N HIS A 123 1.56 6.65 -10.82
CA HIS A 123 3.00 6.43 -10.74
C HIS A 123 3.41 6.19 -9.27
N CYS A 124 3.17 4.98 -8.79
CA CYS A 124 3.54 4.58 -7.44
C CYS A 124 5.04 4.22 -7.33
N GLN A 125 5.69 4.69 -6.28
CA GLN A 125 7.02 4.23 -5.87
C GLN A 125 6.97 3.62 -4.47
N LEU A 126 7.47 2.39 -4.33
CA LEU A 126 7.66 1.74 -3.04
C LEU A 126 9.13 1.72 -2.67
N ARG A 127 9.45 2.20 -1.47
CA ARG A 127 10.78 2.02 -0.86
C ARG A 127 10.77 0.79 0.01
N TYR A 128 11.58 -0.20 -0.35
CA TYR A 128 11.86 -1.38 0.46
C TYR A 128 13.10 -1.14 1.31
N GLN A 129 13.13 -1.70 2.50
CA GLN A 129 14.28 -1.70 3.39
C GLN A 129 14.59 -3.11 3.88
N THR A 130 15.86 -3.39 4.08
CA THR A 130 16.36 -4.56 4.82
C THR A 130 17.53 -4.12 5.69
N LYS A 131 17.74 -4.79 6.81
CA LYS A 131 18.92 -4.53 7.64
C LYS A 131 20.18 -5.05 6.96
N MET A 132 21.28 -4.33 7.16
CA MET A 132 22.60 -4.68 6.63
C MET A 132 23.38 -5.66 7.52
N ASP A 133 22.91 -5.90 8.74
CA ASP A 133 23.56 -6.80 9.71
C ASP A 133 23.43 -8.29 9.33
N ASN A 134 22.56 -8.63 8.38
CA ASN A 134 22.32 -10.01 7.93
C ASN A 134 21.97 -10.09 6.43
N LEU A 135 22.93 -9.74 5.56
CA LEU A 135 22.72 -9.78 4.10
C LEU A 135 22.53 -11.19 3.53
N ASP A 136 22.87 -12.24 4.28
CA ASP A 136 22.65 -13.64 3.88
C ASP A 136 21.18 -14.06 4.05
N HIS A 137 20.40 -13.33 4.86
CA HIS A 137 18.97 -13.54 5.09
C HIS A 137 18.23 -12.20 5.03
N LEU A 138 18.09 -11.68 3.81
CA LEU A 138 17.39 -10.42 3.57
C LEU A 138 15.93 -10.53 4.03
N ASP A 139 15.52 -9.58 4.88
CA ASP A 139 14.16 -9.46 5.39
C ASP A 139 13.61 -8.09 4.94
N TRP A 140 12.97 -8.12 3.78
CA TRP A 140 12.48 -6.91 3.12
C TRP A 140 11.16 -6.47 3.72
N SER A 141 11.09 -5.18 4.05
CA SER A 141 9.85 -4.51 4.45
C SER A 141 9.65 -3.22 3.65
N ILE A 142 8.42 -2.86 3.35
CA ILE A 142 8.10 -1.58 2.71
C ILE A 142 8.18 -0.49 3.80
N ALA A 143 9.10 0.45 3.60
CA ALA A 143 9.32 1.56 4.51
C ALA A 143 8.47 2.77 4.14
N GLN A 144 8.23 3.01 2.85
CA GLN A 144 7.53 4.18 2.35
C GLN A 144 6.79 3.87 1.05
N VAL A 145 5.63 4.52 0.88
CA VAL A 145 4.85 4.55 -0.35
C VAL A 145 4.79 6.01 -0.81
N PHE A 146 5.15 6.26 -2.05
CA PHE A 146 4.97 7.55 -2.71
C PHE A 146 4.02 7.36 -3.88
N ASP A 147 3.00 8.19 -3.97
CA ASP A 147 2.11 8.28 -5.13
C ASP A 147 2.24 9.69 -5.73
N HIS A 148 2.37 9.75 -7.06
CA HIS A 148 2.67 10.96 -7.84
C HIS A 148 1.65 11.21 -8.95
#